data_AF-A0A7S0CU47-F1
#
_entry.id   AF-A0A7S0CU47-F1
#
_cell.length_a   1.000
_cell.length_b   1.000
_cell.length_c   1.000
_cell.angle_alpha   90.00
_cell.angle_beta   90.00
_cell.angle_gamma   90.00
#
_symmetry.space_group_name_H-M   'P 1'
#
loop_
_entity.id
_entity.type
_entity.pdbx_description
1 polymer ?
#
loop_
_entity_poly.entity_id
_entity_poly.type
_entity_poly.pdbx_seq_one_letter_code
_entity_poly.pdbx_strand_id
1 'polypeptide(L)'
;LTVHLRQEIDRLNIILDLTRSTLKNLRLAVAGTVALSGDLVDALDALFDANVPPKWLKKSWESSTIGSWFQGLLQRYDQLDKWLHRGRPKAYWLTGFFNPQGFLTAMKQE
;
A
#
# COMPACT_ATOMS: atom_id res chain seq x y z
N LEU A 1 -7.91 19.02 -8.18
CA LEU A 1 -7.32 17.67 -7.94
C LEU A 1 -6.07 17.54 -7.02
N THR A 2 -5.23 18.57 -6.80
CA THR A 2 -3.96 18.43 -6.04
C THR A 2 -4.13 17.88 -4.61
N VAL A 3 -5.18 18.31 -3.91
CA VAL A 3 -5.51 17.82 -2.56
C VAL A 3 -5.76 16.31 -2.57
N HIS A 4 -6.47 15.80 -3.57
CA HIS A 4 -6.73 14.38 -3.72
C HIS A 4 -5.43 13.59 -3.94
N LEU A 5 -4.55 14.04 -4.85
CA LEU A 5 -3.24 13.41 -5.08
C LEU A 5 -2.43 13.32 -3.77
N ARG A 6 -2.36 14.41 -3.00
CA ARG A 6 -1.65 14.42 -1.72
C ARG A 6 -2.21 13.38 -0.74
N GLN A 7 -3.53 13.32 -0.58
CA GLN A 7 -4.17 12.36 0.33
C GLN A 7 -3.91 10.90 -0.08
N GLU A 8 -3.93 10.62 -1.38
CA GLU A 8 -3.61 9.28 -1.91
C GLU A 8 -2.14 8.90 -1.66
N ILE A 9 -1.21 9.83 -1.85
CA ILE A 9 0.22 9.64 -1.55
C ILE A 9 0.43 9.40 -0.04
N ASP A 10 -0.19 10.22 0.81
CA ASP A 10 -0.08 10.09 2.26
C ASP A 10 -0.58 8.70 2.72
N ARG A 11 -1.69 8.22 2.13
CA ARG A 11 -2.21 6.88 2.42
C ARG A 11 -1.28 5.77 1.95
N LEU A 12 -0.69 5.89 0.76
CA LEU A 12 0.25 4.91 0.23
C LEU A 12 1.53 4.82 1.09
N ASN A 13 2.03 5.96 1.58
CA ASN A 13 3.20 6.03 2.46
C ASN A 13 2.99 5.26 3.77
N ILE A 14 1.81 5.37 4.39
CA ILE A 14 1.47 4.57 5.60
C ILE A 14 1.62 3.07 5.34
N ILE A 15 1.18 2.59 4.18
CA ILE A 15 1.27 1.18 3.80
C ILE A 15 2.72 0.78 3.53
N LEU A 16 3.48 1.63 2.82
CA LEU A 16 4.90 1.40 2.55
C LEU A 16 5.72 1.31 3.85
N ASP A 17 5.50 2.22 4.79
CA ASP A 17 6.22 2.24 6.06
C ASP A 17 5.85 1.04 6.94
N LEU A 18 4.56 0.68 7.00
CA LEU A 18 4.11 -0.53 7.68
C LEU A 18 4.75 -1.79 7.09
N THR A 19 4.78 -1.89 5.76
CA THR A 19 5.35 -3.06 5.05
C THR A 19 6.85 -3.15 5.30
N ARG A 20 7.58 -2.03 5.11
CA ARG A 20 9.03 -1.96 5.31
C ARG A 20 9.43 -2.26 6.75
N SER A 21 8.72 -1.70 7.73
CA SER A 21 9.00 -1.95 9.14
C SER A 21 8.77 -3.41 9.52
N THR A 22 7.65 -3.99 9.08
CA THR A 22 7.34 -5.42 9.30
C THR A 22 8.46 -6.31 8.73
N LEU A 23 8.84 -6.12 7.45
CA LEU A 23 9.86 -6.93 6.79
C LEU A 23 11.26 -6.75 7.40
N LYS A 24 11.63 -5.53 7.79
CA LYS A 24 12.90 -5.28 8.49
C LYS A 24 12.93 -6.00 9.85
N ASN A 25 11.85 -5.92 10.61
CA ASN A 25 11.76 -6.57 11.92
C ASN A 25 11.74 -8.10 11.80
N LEU A 26 11.06 -8.66 10.81
CA LEU A 26 11.12 -10.10 10.51
C LEU A 26 12.56 -10.55 10.24
N ARG A 27 13.31 -9.82 9.40
CA ARG A 27 14.72 -10.13 9.14
C ARG A 27 15.57 -10.10 10.41
N LEU A 28 15.36 -9.09 11.27
CA LEU A 28 16.07 -8.98 12.54
C LEU A 28 15.68 -10.09 13.52
N ALA A 29 14.41 -10.52 13.52
CA ALA A 29 13.92 -11.59 14.39
C ALA A 29 14.52 -12.94 13.98
N VAL A 30 14.60 -13.21 12.67
CA VAL A 30 15.28 -14.40 12.13
C VAL A 30 16.77 -14.41 12.48
N ALA A 31 17.41 -13.23 12.49
CA ALA A 31 18.79 -13.08 12.94
C ALA A 31 18.97 -13.11 14.47
N GLY A 32 17.91 -13.34 15.25
CA GLY A 32 17.94 -13.36 16.71
C GLY A 32 18.23 -12.00 17.36
N THR A 33 18.14 -10.90 16.60
CA THR A 33 18.48 -9.54 17.06
C THR A 33 17.31 -8.84 17.76
N VAL A 34 16.07 -9.22 17.42
CA VAL A 34 14.85 -8.71 18.09
C VAL A 34 13.94 -9.88 18.45
N ALA A 35 13.14 -9.71 19.51
CA ALA A 35 12.16 -10.72 19.91
C ALA A 35 11.05 -10.85 18.85
N LEU A 36 10.64 -12.09 18.59
CA LEU A 36 9.50 -12.38 17.72
C LEU A 36 8.20 -12.09 18.47
N SER A 37 7.61 -10.92 18.20
CA SER A 37 6.29 -10.55 18.75
C SER A 37 5.17 -11.30 18.04
N GLY A 38 3.99 -11.41 18.66
CA GLY A 38 2.82 -12.06 18.03
C GLY A 38 2.48 -11.48 16.65
N ASP A 39 2.59 -10.15 16.50
CA ASP A 39 2.37 -9.49 15.20
C ASP A 39 3.38 -9.90 14.12
N LEU A 40 4.62 -10.21 14.52
CA LEU A 40 5.64 -10.70 13.61
C LEU A 40 5.43 -12.18 13.28
N VAL A 41 4.95 -12.99 14.23
CA VAL A 41 4.54 -14.38 13.96
C VAL A 41 3.42 -14.40 12.93
N ASP A 42 2.34 -13.65 13.14
CA ASP A 42 1.19 -13.58 12.22
C ASP A 42 1.62 -13.13 10.81
N ALA A 43 2.54 -12.17 10.73
CA ALA A 43 3.07 -11.70 9.46
C ALA A 43 3.95 -12.77 8.78
N LEU A 44 4.78 -13.48 9.55
CA LEU A 44 5.63 -14.56 9.04
C LEU A 44 4.79 -15.69 8.48
N ASP A 45 3.80 -16.18 9.23
CA ASP A 45 2.93 -17.28 8.84
C ASP A 45 2.12 -16.92 7.60
N ALA A 46 1.51 -15.73 7.57
CA ALA A 46 0.78 -15.25 6.40
C ALA A 46 1.68 -15.19 5.15
N LEU A 47 2.90 -14.66 5.26
CA LEU A 47 3.82 -14.57 4.13
C LEU A 47 4.31 -15.95 3.68
N PHE A 48 4.54 -16.87 4.61
CA PHE A 48 4.91 -18.25 4.32
C PHE A 48 3.81 -18.96 3.51
N ASP A 49 2.55 -18.75 3.89
CA ASP A 49 1.37 -19.28 3.20
C ASP A 49 0.96 -18.49 1.94
N ALA A 50 1.81 -17.59 1.45
CA ALA A 50 1.56 -16.70 0.30
C ALA A 50 0.33 -15.77 0.45
N ASN A 51 -0.13 -15.54 1.68
CA ASN A 51 -1.21 -14.64 2.04
C ASN A 51 -0.69 -13.24 2.40
N VAL A 52 -1.59 -12.26 2.36
CA VAL A 52 -1.27 -10.89 2.79
C VAL A 52 -1.38 -10.82 4.32
N PRO A 53 -0.37 -10.31 5.05
CA PRO A 53 -0.47 -10.10 6.49
C PRO A 53 -1.73 -9.30 6.88
N PRO A 54 -2.52 -9.77 7.88
CA PRO A 54 -3.78 -9.12 8.26
C PRO A 54 -3.63 -7.64 8.62
N LYS A 55 -2.51 -7.25 9.23
CA LYS A 55 -2.20 -5.84 9.54
C LYS A 55 -2.06 -4.97 8.30
N TRP A 56 -1.51 -5.50 7.21
CA TRP A 56 -1.37 -4.77 5.95
C TRP A 56 -2.74 -4.58 5.30
N LEU A 57 -3.58 -5.63 5.30
CA LEU A 57 -4.95 -5.56 4.78
C LEU A 57 -5.80 -4.50 5.49
N LYS A 58 -5.71 -4.39 6.83
CA LYS A 58 -6.40 -3.36 7.61
C LYS A 58 -6.10 -1.91 7.19
N LYS A 59 -4.97 -1.66 6.52
CA LYS A 59 -4.56 -0.33 6.07
C LYS A 59 -4.59 -0.16 4.55
N SER A 60 -4.70 -1.25 3.80
CA SER A 60 -4.60 -1.28 2.34
C SER A 60 -5.92 -1.73 1.70
N TRP A 61 -5.84 -2.63 0.72
CA TRP A 61 -6.94 -3.17 -0.09
C TRP A 61 -6.95 -4.69 0.00
N GLU A 62 -8.10 -5.28 -0.32
CA GLU A 62 -8.24 -6.73 -0.40
C GLU A 62 -7.47 -7.30 -1.60
N SER A 63 -6.82 -8.44 -1.40
CA SER A 63 -6.09 -9.16 -2.43
C SER A 63 -6.03 -10.64 -2.07
N SER A 64 -6.11 -11.51 -3.07
CA SER A 64 -6.13 -12.96 -2.89
C SER A 64 -4.78 -13.55 -2.50
N THR A 65 -3.68 -12.93 -2.94
CA THR A 65 -2.32 -13.39 -2.64
C THR A 65 -1.40 -12.21 -2.32
N ILE A 66 -0.27 -12.48 -1.69
CA ILE A 66 0.78 -11.48 -1.51
C ILE A 66 1.37 -11.00 -2.84
N GLY A 67 1.47 -11.89 -3.83
CA GLY A 67 1.98 -11.56 -5.17
C GLY A 67 1.09 -10.53 -5.88
N SER A 68 -0.22 -10.78 -5.91
CA SER A 68 -1.19 -9.84 -6.48
C SER A 68 -1.28 -8.55 -5.68
N TRP A 69 -1.13 -8.62 -4.35
CA TRP A 69 -1.12 -7.43 -3.50
C TRP A 69 0.09 -6.54 -3.81
N PHE A 70 1.27 -7.14 -3.94
CA PHE A 70 2.50 -6.41 -4.25
C PHE A 70 2.46 -5.80 -5.65
N GLN A 71 1.95 -6.51 -6.66
CA GLN A 71 1.72 -5.93 -7.98
C GLN A 71 0.77 -4.72 -7.91
N GLY A 72 -0.32 -4.83 -7.17
CA GLY A 72 -1.24 -3.72 -6.93
C GLY A 72 -0.59 -2.53 -6.20
N LEU A 73 0.38 -2.78 -5.32
CA LEU A 73 1.15 -1.72 -4.64
C LEU A 73 2.04 -0.98 -5.63
N LEU A 74 2.75 -1.71 -6.50
CA LEU A 74 3.61 -1.12 -7.52
C LEU A 74 2.83 -0.29 -8.54
N GLN A 75 1.68 -0.79 -9.01
CA GLN A 75 0.83 -0.07 -9.96
C GLN A 75 0.24 1.21 -9.37
N ARG A 76 -0.17 1.18 -8.10
CA ARG A 76 -0.66 2.37 -7.38
C ARG A 76 0.43 3.41 -7.21
N TYR A 77 1.61 2.97 -6.79
CA TYR A 77 2.78 3.83 -6.71
C TYR A 77 3.08 4.50 -8.06
N ASP A 78 3.18 3.72 -9.13
CA ASP A 78 3.49 4.21 -10.47
C ASP A 78 2.46 5.24 -10.98
N GLN A 79 1.16 5.03 -10.75
CA GLN A 79 0.13 6.02 -11.08
C GLN A 79 0.35 7.35 -10.36
N LEU A 80 0.55 7.32 -9.04
CA LEU A 80 0.71 8.53 -8.23
C LEU A 80 2.05 9.23 -8.51
N ASP A 81 3.12 8.47 -8.72
CA ASP A 81 4.45 8.98 -9.05
C ASP A 81 4.46 9.68 -10.42
N LYS A 82 3.86 9.06 -11.44
CA LYS A 82 3.69 9.69 -12.76
C LYS A 82 2.88 10.97 -12.65
N TRP A 83 1.80 10.97 -11.88
CA TRP A 83 1.00 12.18 -11.68
C TRP A 83 1.81 13.28 -11.00
N LEU A 84 2.54 12.95 -9.92
CA LEU A 84 3.36 13.91 -9.18
C LEU A 84 4.44 14.55 -10.06
N HIS A 85 5.18 13.75 -10.83
CA HIS A 85 6.36 14.23 -11.57
C HIS A 85 6.06 14.71 -12.99
N ARG A 86 5.03 14.17 -13.64
CA ARG A 86 4.71 14.48 -15.05
C ARG A 86 3.44 15.32 -15.21
N GLY A 87 2.81 15.69 -14.11
CA GLY A 87 1.54 16.40 -14.12
C GLY A 87 0.35 15.48 -14.40
N ARG A 88 -0.81 16.07 -14.67
CA ARG A 88 -2.08 15.34 -14.76
C ARG A 88 -2.06 14.31 -15.88
N PRO A 89 -2.34 13.02 -15.60
CA PRO A 89 -2.43 12.01 -16.63
C PRO A 89 -3.68 12.22 -17.49
N LYS A 90 -3.63 11.73 -18.75
CA LYS A 90 -4.77 11.79 -19.68
C LYS A 90 -5.87 10.78 -19.35
N ALA A 91 -5.54 9.75 -18.58
CA ALA A 91 -6.46 8.72 -18.11
C ALA A 91 -6.04 8.28 -16.71
N TYR A 92 -7.03 7.92 -15.88
CA TYR A 92 -6.83 7.50 -14.51
C TYR A 92 -7.31 6.06 -14.31
N TRP A 93 -6.53 5.24 -13.64
CA TRP A 93 -6.98 3.93 -13.17
C TRP A 93 -7.74 4.11 -11.85
N LEU A 94 -9.06 4.26 -11.96
CA LEU A 94 -9.92 4.63 -10.83
C LEU A 94 -9.88 3.62 -9.68
N THR A 95 -9.82 2.31 -9.96
CA THR A 95 -9.72 1.27 -8.91
C THR A 95 -8.34 1.21 -8.25
N GLY A 96 -7.37 1.96 -8.78
CA GLY A 96 -6.08 2.18 -8.15
C GLY A 96 -6.16 3.17 -6.98
N PHE A 97 -7.14 4.07 -6.97
CA PHE A 97 -7.30 5.02 -5.87
C PHE A 97 -7.88 4.37 -4.62
N PHE A 98 -7.47 4.87 -3.46
CA PHE A 98 -8.08 4.54 -2.16
C PHE A 98 -9.45 5.22 -2.02
N ASN A 99 -9.63 6.42 -2.58
CA ASN A 99 -10.90 7.15 -2.56
C ASN A 99 -11.38 7.59 -3.96
N PRO A 100 -11.86 6.65 -4.81
CA PRO A 100 -12.33 6.98 -6.15
C PRO A 100 -13.56 7.92 -6.17
N GLN A 101 -14.44 7.86 -5.16
CA GLN A 101 -15.57 8.77 -5.07
C GLN A 101 -15.14 10.21 -4.74
N GLY A 102 -14.16 10.36 -3.85
CA GLY A 102 -13.54 11.65 -3.57
C GLY A 102 -12.86 12.25 -4.81
N PHE A 103 -12.23 11.41 -5.64
CA PHE A 103 -11.70 11.85 -6.94
C PHE A 103 -12.79 12.41 -7.84
N LEU A 104 -13.89 11.67 -8.05
CA LEU A 104 -15.00 12.12 -8.91
C LEU A 104 -15.66 13.40 -8.40
N THR A 105 -15.78 13.54 -7.08
CA THR A 105 -16.30 14.77 -6.45
C THR A 105 -15.36 15.95 -6.70
N ALA A 106 -14.06 15.76 -6.50
CA ALA A 106 -13.06 16.80 -6.77
C ALA A 106 -12.97 17.18 -8.25
N MET A 107 -13.18 16.23 -9.17
CA MET A 107 -13.29 16.47 -10.61
C MET A 107 -14.51 17.31 -10.98
N LYS A 108 -15.64 17.11 -10.30
CA LYS A 108 -16.89 17.84 -10.58
C LYS A 108 -16.85 19.30 -10.12
N GLN A 109 -16.08 19.59 -9.06
CA GLN A 109 -15.94 20.92 -8.47
C GLN A 109 -14.85 21.76 -9.11
N GLU A 110 -14.06 21.16 -10.00
CA GLU A 110 -13.03 21.83 -10.79
C GLU A 110 -13.62 22.50 -12.03
#